data_AF-A0A7Y6ZKC9-F1
#
_entry.id   AF-A0A7Y6ZKC9-F1
#
_cell.length_a   1.000
_cell.length_b   1.000
_cell.length_c   1.000
_cell.angle_alpha   90.00
_cell.angle_beta   90.00
_cell.angle_gamma   90.00
#
_symmetry.space_group_name_H-M   'P 1'
#
loop_
_entity.id
_entity.type
_entity.pdbx_description
1 polymer ?
#
loop_
_entity_poly.entity_id
_entity_poly.type
_entity_poly.pdbx_seq_one_letter_code
_entity_poly.pdbx_strand_id
1 'polypeptide(L)'
;MDMDIKTRIVLFFSIVFFVSCGDSNDPIPDPIIPPGSTEVTLNRIQLSNYSESTDHAIESIWNLSFKNLETSESEFLVVEPNQIPLNEKIILPNGKYEYSYESSNQPEFSNFLPVKIKGEFEAKGEQMNLDLTGIGLSELIRISSNFSITAPQIVSPIEQTFYASEDFFRVYTKSNKFLKIKVDNPGSYDYLTLFQNASNSGYFRLFWPESDYFFDGSIRLANDGFPLTLPLTPIANLDNSQDETSGLAQFDGRLFAINDGDNPNRIYELDPSSGEVLRSILVSNASNRDWESLAQSETHLFIGDFGNNQGARKDLTIYKIPWQEILNQETVAAEKINFSYPNQNDFSPGETHRFDCEAFLFSEGKLHLFTKNRESEDTDHHVLPAEPGDYNTELVETLQVDMLVTGATIHPTNGKVILLGYKLPLQGFVTLWDGMQTGLLGENFRRIQIDEFPMGLTEGIVFTPDGNSWISSERVSLANVVELQPQLSIIGLEGIF
;
A
#
# COMPACT_ATOMS: atom_id res chain seq x y z
N MET A 1 -23.52 -70.25 13.27
CA MET A 1 -24.15 -69.32 14.20
C MET A 1 -24.04 -67.95 13.55
N ASP A 2 -24.73 -67.79 12.43
CA ASP A 2 -26.16 -67.39 12.29
C ASP A 2 -26.24 -65.85 12.30
N MET A 3 -26.54 -65.19 11.15
CA MET A 3 -27.89 -64.98 10.56
C MET A 3 -28.83 -64.29 11.56
N ASP A 4 -29.68 -63.32 11.26
CA ASP A 4 -30.16 -62.63 10.05
C ASP A 4 -31.07 -61.51 10.64
N ILE A 5 -31.03 -60.27 10.15
CA ILE A 5 -32.08 -59.62 9.33
C ILE A 5 -33.52 -59.55 9.91
N LYS A 6 -34.14 -58.37 9.66
CA LYS A 6 -35.56 -58.04 9.39
C LYS A 6 -36.40 -57.31 10.47
N THR A 7 -36.68 -56.04 10.12
CA THR A 7 -38.02 -55.48 9.84
C THR A 7 -38.96 -55.14 10.99
N ARG A 8 -39.31 -53.85 11.08
CA ARG A 8 -40.65 -53.35 11.43
C ARG A 8 -40.93 -52.07 10.61
N ILE A 9 -41.70 -52.19 9.53
CA ILE A 9 -43.15 -51.95 9.44
C ILE A 9 -43.50 -50.47 9.65
N VAL A 10 -43.69 -49.81 8.51
CA VAL A 10 -44.32 -48.50 8.32
C VAL A 10 -45.81 -48.63 8.68
N LEU A 11 -46.29 -47.84 9.65
CA LEU A 11 -47.72 -47.59 9.84
C LEU A 11 -48.08 -46.28 9.12
N PHE A 12 -48.82 -46.41 8.03
CA PHE A 12 -49.57 -45.32 7.43
C PHE A 12 -50.77 -45.00 8.32
N PHE A 13 -50.79 -43.80 8.92
CA PHE A 13 -52.02 -43.21 9.43
C PHE A 13 -52.54 -42.22 8.38
N SER A 14 -53.61 -42.64 7.69
CA SER A 14 -54.44 -41.79 6.85
C SER A 14 -55.20 -40.80 7.75
N ILE A 15 -54.72 -39.56 7.83
CA ILE A 15 -55.49 -38.47 8.41
C ILE A 15 -56.37 -37.87 7.31
N VAL A 16 -57.67 -38.00 7.54
CA VAL A 16 -58.76 -37.48 6.74
C VAL A 16 -58.67 -35.95 6.67
N PHE A 17 -58.72 -35.42 5.44
CA PHE A 17 -58.92 -34.01 5.16
C PHE A 17 -60.22 -33.51 5.80
N PHE A 18 -60.12 -32.65 6.80
CA PHE A 18 -61.15 -31.65 7.05
C PHE A 18 -60.75 -30.40 6.27
N VAL A 19 -61.41 -30.20 5.13
CA VAL A 19 -61.47 -28.89 4.48
C VAL A 19 -62.27 -27.99 5.42
N SER A 20 -61.56 -27.28 6.28
CA SER A 20 -62.06 -26.05 6.86
C SER A 20 -61.98 -25.01 5.76
N CYS A 21 -63.11 -24.59 5.22
CA CYS A 21 -63.23 -23.31 4.52
C CYS A 21 -62.91 -22.22 5.56
N GLY A 22 -61.62 -21.94 5.74
CA GLY A 22 -61.15 -20.70 6.35
C GLY A 22 -61.03 -19.66 5.25
N ASP A 23 -61.60 -18.50 5.50
CA ASP A 23 -61.80 -17.39 4.59
C ASP A 23 -60.66 -17.21 3.59
N SER A 24 -61.02 -17.05 2.31
CA SER A 24 -60.18 -16.34 1.36
C SER A 24 -59.74 -15.05 2.03
N ASN A 25 -58.43 -14.88 2.26
CA ASN A 25 -57.87 -13.56 2.49
C ASN A 25 -58.22 -12.73 1.26
N ASP A 26 -59.36 -12.03 1.31
CA ASP A 26 -59.59 -10.89 0.42
C ASP A 26 -58.32 -10.04 0.52
N PRO A 27 -57.73 -9.62 -0.60
CA PRO A 27 -56.61 -8.70 -0.55
C PRO A 27 -57.06 -7.51 0.29
N ILE A 28 -56.29 -7.19 1.33
CA ILE A 28 -56.49 -5.98 2.12
C ILE A 28 -56.61 -4.83 1.10
N PRO A 29 -57.72 -4.07 1.07
CA PRO A 29 -57.89 -3.00 0.10
C PRO A 29 -56.69 -2.06 0.21
N ASP A 30 -56.10 -1.69 -0.92
CA ASP A 30 -55.02 -0.70 -0.93
C ASP A 30 -55.48 0.54 -0.15
N PRO A 31 -54.61 1.11 0.71
CA PRO A 31 -54.97 2.26 1.52
C PRO A 31 -55.51 3.36 0.61
N ILE A 32 -56.69 3.90 0.96
CA ILE A 32 -57.32 4.97 0.20
C ILE A 32 -56.41 6.21 0.31
N ILE A 33 -55.77 6.59 -0.78
CA ILE A 33 -54.94 7.79 -0.87
C ILE A 33 -55.86 9.01 -0.67
N PRO A 34 -55.64 9.85 0.36
CA PRO A 34 -56.49 11.02 0.60
C PRO A 34 -56.48 11.97 -0.61
N PRO A 35 -57.62 12.60 -0.96
CA PRO A 35 -57.65 13.58 -2.05
C PRO A 35 -56.60 14.69 -1.84
N GLY A 36 -55.81 14.97 -2.87
CA GLY A 36 -54.73 15.95 -2.81
C GLY A 36 -53.45 15.44 -2.13
N SER A 37 -53.28 14.13 -2.00
CA SER A 37 -52.04 13.48 -1.57
C SER A 37 -51.48 12.56 -2.65
N THR A 38 -50.19 12.25 -2.56
CA THR A 38 -49.46 11.30 -3.41
C THR A 38 -48.87 10.19 -2.55
N GLU A 39 -49.03 8.94 -2.97
CA GLU A 39 -48.22 7.82 -2.45
C GLU A 39 -46.84 7.84 -3.12
N VAL A 40 -45.80 8.07 -2.33
CA VAL A 40 -44.41 8.08 -2.76
C VAL A 40 -43.78 6.74 -2.41
N THR A 41 -43.36 5.98 -3.43
CA THR A 41 -42.63 4.73 -3.27
C THR A 41 -41.13 4.98 -3.44
N LEU A 42 -40.33 4.58 -2.44
CA LEU A 42 -38.87 4.65 -2.51
C LEU A 42 -38.34 3.49 -3.36
N ASN A 43 -37.62 3.80 -4.43
CA ASN A 43 -37.19 2.80 -5.41
C ASN A 43 -35.75 2.33 -5.17
N ARG A 44 -34.80 3.27 -5.04
CA ARG A 44 -33.38 2.97 -4.76
C ARG A 44 -32.67 4.14 -4.09
N ILE A 45 -31.46 3.87 -3.60
CA ILE A 45 -30.51 4.85 -3.06
C ILE A 45 -29.31 4.91 -4.00
N GLN A 46 -28.92 6.12 -4.42
CA GLN A 46 -27.75 6.37 -5.26
C GLN A 46 -26.76 7.26 -4.50
N LEU A 47 -25.56 6.73 -4.23
CA LEU A 47 -24.48 7.47 -3.60
C LEU A 47 -23.53 7.99 -4.69
N SER A 48 -23.36 9.30 -4.80
CA SER A 48 -22.63 9.89 -5.93
C SER A 48 -21.11 9.69 -5.88
N ASN A 49 -20.56 9.38 -4.71
CA ASN A 49 -19.13 9.12 -4.50
C ASN A 49 -18.78 7.62 -4.40
N TYR A 50 -19.74 6.74 -4.70
CA TYR A 50 -19.52 5.30 -4.78
C TYR A 50 -20.03 4.78 -6.13
N SER A 51 -19.45 3.68 -6.62
CA SER A 51 -20.03 3.00 -7.78
C SER A 51 -21.42 2.46 -7.44
N GLU A 52 -22.28 2.26 -8.43
CA GLU A 52 -23.68 1.83 -8.25
C GLU A 52 -23.87 0.42 -7.63
N SER A 53 -22.84 -0.16 -6.98
CA SER A 53 -22.96 -1.44 -6.30
C SER A 53 -23.72 -1.30 -4.97
N THR A 54 -24.75 -2.12 -4.80
CA THR A 54 -25.54 -2.26 -3.56
C THR A 54 -24.81 -3.03 -2.44
N ASP A 55 -23.52 -3.32 -2.60
CA ASP A 55 -22.73 -4.15 -1.65
C ASP A 55 -22.28 -3.38 -0.40
N HIS A 56 -22.67 -2.11 -0.27
CA HIS A 56 -22.40 -1.33 0.92
C HIS A 56 -23.38 -1.69 2.03
N ALA A 57 -22.88 -2.10 3.19
CA ALA A 57 -23.73 -2.15 4.37
C ALA A 57 -23.95 -0.72 4.84
N ILE A 58 -25.18 -0.22 4.77
CA ILE A 58 -25.54 1.04 5.41
C ILE A 58 -26.27 0.71 6.72
N GLU A 59 -26.44 1.67 7.62
CA GLU A 59 -27.23 1.48 8.85
C GLU A 59 -28.58 0.82 8.55
N SER A 60 -28.95 -0.20 9.31
CA SER A 60 -30.08 -1.08 8.97
C SER A 60 -31.45 -0.42 9.04
N ILE A 61 -31.56 0.71 9.76
CA ILE A 61 -32.81 1.43 9.96
C ILE A 61 -32.52 2.93 9.89
N TRP A 62 -33.24 3.64 9.04
CA TRP A 62 -33.22 5.10 8.94
C TRP A 62 -34.52 5.69 9.45
N ASN A 63 -34.47 6.94 9.90
CA ASN A 63 -35.64 7.78 10.09
C ASN A 63 -35.57 8.95 9.10
N LEU A 64 -36.10 8.74 7.90
CA LEU A 64 -36.01 9.66 6.78
C LEU A 64 -37.03 10.80 6.96
N SER A 65 -36.57 12.05 6.96
CA SER A 65 -37.42 13.23 7.08
C SER A 65 -37.89 13.69 5.71
N PHE A 66 -39.16 14.07 5.60
CA PHE A 66 -39.77 14.72 4.44
C PHE A 66 -40.34 16.07 4.87
N LYS A 67 -39.64 17.15 4.57
CA LYS A 67 -40.03 18.50 4.95
C LYS A 67 -40.74 19.20 3.79
N ASN A 68 -42.00 19.57 3.99
CA ASN A 68 -42.74 20.37 3.02
C ASN A 68 -42.13 21.79 2.95
N LEU A 69 -41.75 22.21 1.75
CA LEU A 69 -41.05 23.49 1.53
C LEU A 69 -41.97 24.71 1.63
N GLU A 70 -43.28 24.52 1.55
CA GLU A 70 -44.29 25.57 1.62
C GLU A 70 -44.83 25.75 3.04
N THR A 71 -45.14 24.65 3.74
CA THR A 71 -45.70 24.69 5.11
C THR A 71 -44.64 24.57 6.20
N SER A 72 -43.42 24.13 5.87
CA SER A 72 -42.35 23.76 6.82
C SER A 72 -42.69 22.59 7.76
N GLU A 73 -43.81 21.90 7.55
CA GLU A 73 -44.17 20.68 8.28
C GLU A 73 -43.26 19.53 7.86
N SER A 74 -43.00 18.58 8.77
CA SER A 74 -42.13 17.43 8.52
C SER A 74 -42.85 16.12 8.83
N GLU A 75 -42.79 15.22 7.88
CA GLU A 75 -43.24 13.83 7.98
C GLU A 75 -42.01 12.92 8.07
N PHE A 76 -42.14 11.74 8.65
CA PHE A 76 -41.02 10.82 8.85
C PHE A 76 -41.37 9.40 8.39
N LEU A 77 -40.41 8.74 7.75
CA LEU A 77 -40.53 7.35 7.32
C LEU A 77 -39.38 6.53 7.93
N VAL A 78 -39.74 5.42 8.57
CA VAL A 78 -38.74 4.41 8.95
C VAL A 78 -38.41 3.60 7.70
N VAL A 79 -37.14 3.51 7.34
CA VAL A 79 -36.68 2.87 6.10
C VAL A 79 -35.65 1.81 6.43
N GLU A 80 -35.75 0.62 5.80
CA GLU A 80 -34.71 -0.41 5.83
C GLU A 80 -33.87 -0.38 4.54
N PRO A 81 -32.82 0.46 4.46
CA PRO A 81 -32.15 0.83 3.21
C PRO A 81 -31.40 -0.31 2.51
N ASN A 82 -31.12 -1.39 3.22
CA ASN A 82 -30.40 -2.55 2.68
C ASN A 82 -31.35 -3.60 2.06
N GLN A 83 -32.67 -3.37 2.08
CA GLN A 83 -33.62 -4.24 1.38
C GLN A 83 -33.61 -3.95 -0.13
N ILE A 84 -33.63 -5.02 -0.93
CA ILE A 84 -33.67 -4.94 -2.39
C ILE A 84 -34.88 -5.73 -2.90
N PRO A 85 -35.86 -5.09 -3.57
CA PRO A 85 -36.01 -3.63 -3.75
C PRO A 85 -36.40 -2.91 -2.45
N LEU A 86 -36.12 -1.60 -2.36
CA LEU A 86 -36.39 -0.79 -1.16
C LEU A 86 -37.89 -0.72 -0.84
N ASN A 87 -38.76 -0.51 -1.85
CA ASN A 87 -40.23 -0.61 -1.83
C ASN A 87 -41.01 0.08 -0.68
N GLU A 88 -40.35 0.82 0.21
CA GLU A 88 -40.97 1.57 1.30
C GLU A 88 -41.85 2.69 0.76
N LYS A 89 -42.97 2.96 1.44
CA LYS A 89 -44.00 3.90 0.98
C LYS A 89 -44.35 4.93 2.04
N ILE A 90 -44.60 6.16 1.60
CA ILE A 90 -45.16 7.23 2.42
C ILE A 90 -46.24 7.99 1.64
N ILE A 91 -47.32 8.39 2.32
CA ILE A 91 -48.35 9.25 1.74
C ILE A 91 -48.07 10.68 2.17
N LEU A 92 -47.91 11.59 1.20
CA LEU A 92 -47.63 13.00 1.45
C LEU A 92 -48.67 13.88 0.76
N PRO A 93 -49.13 14.99 1.36
CA PRO A 93 -49.91 16.01 0.64
C PRO A 93 -49.18 16.50 -0.62
N ASN A 94 -49.90 16.82 -1.68
CA ASN A 94 -49.31 17.37 -2.91
C ASN A 94 -48.51 18.65 -2.58
N GLY A 95 -47.29 18.75 -3.10
CA GLY A 95 -46.41 19.89 -2.82
C GLY A 95 -44.95 19.60 -3.07
N LYS A 96 -44.09 20.58 -2.80
CA LYS A 96 -42.63 20.41 -2.88
C LYS A 96 -42.04 20.00 -1.55
N TYR A 97 -41.15 19.00 -1.57
CA TYR A 97 -40.53 18.43 -0.39
C TYR A 97 -39.02 18.39 -0.52
N GLU A 98 -38.34 18.60 0.61
CA GLU A 98 -36.96 18.19 0.82
C GLU A 98 -36.97 16.89 1.63
N TYR A 99 -36.33 15.84 1.11
CA TYR A 99 -36.05 14.65 1.91
C TYR A 99 -34.64 14.74 2.48
N SER A 100 -34.44 14.25 3.71
CA SER A 100 -33.10 14.19 4.30
C SER A 100 -32.94 13.09 5.34
N TYR A 101 -31.76 12.48 5.33
CA TYR A 101 -31.26 11.57 6.36
C TYR A 101 -29.75 11.75 6.50
N GLU A 102 -29.23 11.71 7.71
CA GLU A 102 -27.80 11.69 7.95
C GLU A 102 -27.50 10.70 9.09
N SER A 103 -26.57 9.78 8.85
CA SER A 103 -26.14 8.82 9.85
C SER A 103 -25.66 9.54 11.09
N SER A 104 -26.33 9.27 12.21
CA SER A 104 -26.02 9.90 13.50
C SER A 104 -24.73 9.36 14.12
N ASN A 105 -24.42 8.09 13.85
CA ASN A 105 -23.19 7.45 14.30
C ASN A 105 -22.16 7.44 13.16
N GLN A 106 -21.06 8.15 13.35
CA GLN A 106 -19.95 8.23 12.39
C GLN A 106 -18.65 7.89 13.12
N PRO A 107 -18.44 6.63 13.53
CA PRO A 107 -17.23 6.23 14.25
C PRO A 107 -16.00 6.34 13.33
N GLU A 108 -14.79 6.31 13.89
CA GLU A 108 -13.55 6.32 13.08
C GLU A 108 -13.45 5.06 12.20
N PHE A 109 -13.94 3.92 12.70
CA PHE A 109 -14.04 2.65 11.98
C PHE A 109 -15.42 2.00 12.18
N SER A 110 -16.02 1.46 11.12
CA SER A 110 -17.34 0.79 11.17
C SER A 110 -17.49 -0.35 10.18
N ASN A 111 -18.46 -1.24 10.45
CA ASN A 111 -18.93 -2.27 9.50
C ASN A 111 -19.92 -1.71 8.47
N PHE A 112 -20.47 -0.52 8.73
CA PHE A 112 -21.42 0.14 7.86
C PHE A 112 -20.87 1.47 7.35
N LEU A 113 -21.30 1.87 6.17
CA LEU A 113 -21.03 3.17 5.55
C LEU A 113 -22.00 4.20 6.15
N PRO A 114 -21.52 5.19 6.92
CA PRO A 114 -22.35 6.32 7.28
C PRO A 114 -22.66 7.13 6.03
N VAL A 115 -23.89 7.62 5.90
CA VAL A 115 -24.34 8.33 4.69
C VAL A 115 -25.00 9.65 5.04
N LYS A 116 -25.03 10.54 4.04
CA LYS A 116 -25.86 11.74 4.02
C LYS A 116 -26.73 11.72 2.78
N ILE A 117 -28.02 11.53 2.97
CA ILE A 117 -29.05 11.51 1.94
C ILE A 117 -29.77 12.85 1.96
N LYS A 118 -29.87 13.50 0.81
CA LYS A 118 -30.56 14.78 0.71
C LYS A 118 -30.96 15.09 -0.72
N GLY A 119 -32.21 15.50 -0.92
CA GLY A 119 -32.68 15.98 -2.22
C GLY A 119 -34.05 16.63 -2.13
N GLU A 120 -34.50 17.17 -3.27
CA GLU A 120 -35.82 17.79 -3.41
C GLU A 120 -36.64 17.05 -4.46
N PHE A 121 -37.95 16.99 -4.26
CA PHE A 121 -38.90 16.46 -5.24
C PHE A 121 -40.26 17.14 -5.10
N GLU A 122 -41.13 16.93 -6.09
CA GLU A 122 -42.52 17.39 -6.07
C GLU A 122 -43.45 16.18 -5.94
N ALA A 123 -44.17 16.08 -4.82
CA ALA A 123 -45.24 15.11 -4.64
C ALA A 123 -46.45 15.53 -5.49
N LYS A 124 -46.70 14.79 -6.57
CA LYS A 124 -47.77 15.11 -7.52
C LYS A 124 -48.31 13.85 -8.19
N GLY A 125 -49.64 13.80 -8.31
CA GLY A 125 -50.36 12.66 -8.87
C GLY A 125 -50.84 11.71 -7.77
N GLU A 126 -51.38 10.56 -8.15
CA GLU A 126 -51.85 9.55 -7.19
C GLU A 126 -50.67 8.74 -6.63
N GLN A 127 -49.74 8.33 -7.49
CA GLN A 127 -48.57 7.53 -7.14
C GLN A 127 -47.33 8.06 -7.85
N MET A 128 -46.17 7.99 -7.20
CA MET A 128 -44.88 8.27 -7.80
C MET A 128 -43.75 7.42 -7.21
N ASN A 129 -42.67 7.26 -7.98
CA ASN A 129 -41.43 6.67 -7.50
C ASN A 129 -40.41 7.77 -7.18
N LEU A 130 -39.64 7.57 -6.12
CA LEU A 130 -38.56 8.44 -5.70
C LEU A 130 -37.26 7.65 -5.60
N ASP A 131 -36.26 8.08 -6.34
CA ASP A 131 -34.86 7.66 -6.16
C ASP A 131 -34.21 8.62 -5.16
N LEU A 132 -33.67 8.08 -4.07
CA LEU A 132 -32.95 8.86 -3.07
C LEU A 132 -31.50 9.05 -3.51
N THR A 133 -30.96 10.25 -3.36
CA THR A 133 -29.55 10.56 -3.66
C THR A 133 -28.80 11.03 -2.42
N GLY A 134 -27.50 10.75 -2.38
CA GLY A 134 -26.65 11.14 -1.27
C GLY A 134 -25.17 10.89 -1.49
N ILE A 135 -24.42 10.93 -0.40
CA ILE A 135 -22.99 10.62 -0.35
C ILE A 135 -22.70 9.66 0.80
N GLY A 136 -21.70 8.80 0.62
CA GLY A 136 -21.02 8.12 1.73
C GLY A 136 -20.09 9.10 2.46
N LEU A 137 -19.95 8.93 3.77
CA LEU A 137 -19.19 9.82 4.67
C LEU A 137 -17.89 9.17 5.19
N SER A 138 -17.46 8.07 4.58
CA SER A 138 -16.27 7.32 4.95
C SER A 138 -15.69 6.65 3.71
N GLU A 139 -14.41 6.31 3.75
CA GLU A 139 -13.71 5.51 2.75
C GLU A 139 -13.85 4.02 3.05
N LEU A 140 -13.70 3.17 2.03
CA LEU A 140 -13.79 1.72 2.16
C LEU A 140 -12.42 1.08 1.99
N ILE A 141 -11.98 0.32 2.98
CA ILE A 141 -10.84 -0.59 2.84
C ILE A 141 -11.37 -2.01 2.78
N ARG A 142 -11.05 -2.72 1.69
CA ARG A 142 -11.52 -4.08 1.41
C ARG A 142 -10.33 -5.01 1.19
N ILE A 143 -10.41 -6.19 1.79
CA ILE A 143 -9.44 -7.27 1.60
C ILE A 143 -10.21 -8.52 1.20
N SER A 144 -9.82 -9.13 0.09
CA SER A 144 -10.39 -10.39 -0.40
C SER A 144 -9.29 -11.37 -0.76
N SER A 145 -9.58 -12.66 -0.67
CA SER A 145 -8.66 -13.74 -0.98
C SER A 145 -9.38 -14.90 -1.67
N ASN A 146 -8.67 -15.67 -2.50
CA ASN A 146 -9.19 -16.93 -3.07
C ASN A 146 -8.97 -18.15 -2.13
N PHE A 147 -8.51 -17.91 -0.91
CA PHE A 147 -8.29 -18.89 0.15
C PHE A 147 -8.78 -18.34 1.50
N SER A 148 -8.98 -19.22 2.48
CA SER A 148 -9.43 -18.81 3.81
C SER A 148 -8.34 -18.08 4.58
N ILE A 149 -8.68 -16.91 5.12
CA ILE A 149 -7.87 -16.12 6.06
C ILE A 149 -8.70 -15.81 7.29
N THR A 150 -8.05 -15.59 8.44
CA THR A 150 -8.75 -14.93 9.56
C THR A 150 -8.94 -13.44 9.27
N ALA A 151 -9.75 -12.78 10.10
CA ALA A 151 -10.05 -11.37 9.88
C ALA A 151 -8.78 -10.51 9.98
N PRO A 152 -8.44 -9.75 8.91
CA PRO A 152 -7.31 -8.83 8.95
C PRO A 152 -7.40 -7.84 10.11
N GLN A 153 -6.26 -7.33 10.54
CA GLN A 153 -6.16 -6.41 11.67
C GLN A 153 -5.42 -5.14 11.29
N ILE A 154 -6.06 -3.98 11.49
CA ILE A 154 -5.33 -2.71 11.62
C ILE A 154 -4.59 -2.79 12.95
N VAL A 155 -3.27 -2.61 12.94
CA VAL A 155 -2.40 -2.67 14.13
C VAL A 155 -1.77 -1.32 14.48
N SER A 156 -1.83 -0.35 13.56
CA SER A 156 -1.39 1.02 13.78
C SER A 156 -2.22 1.96 12.90
N PRO A 157 -2.56 3.17 13.39
CA PRO A 157 -2.25 3.72 14.71
C PRO A 157 -3.30 3.36 15.78
N ILE A 158 -4.37 2.68 15.39
CA ILE A 158 -5.46 2.23 16.27
C ILE A 158 -5.79 0.80 15.90
N GLU A 159 -5.81 -0.09 16.90
CA GLU A 159 -6.16 -1.48 16.68
C GLU A 159 -7.63 -1.64 16.28
N GLN A 160 -7.88 -2.31 15.16
CA GLN A 160 -9.22 -2.60 14.66
C GLN A 160 -9.23 -3.86 13.79
N THR A 161 -10.08 -4.81 14.14
CA THR A 161 -10.32 -6.01 13.30
C THR A 161 -11.28 -5.67 12.17
N PHE A 162 -11.00 -6.18 10.96
CA PHE A 162 -11.92 -6.03 9.84
C PHE A 162 -13.21 -6.82 10.05
N TYR A 163 -14.30 -6.32 9.49
CA TYR A 163 -15.60 -6.97 9.56
C TYR A 163 -15.77 -7.93 8.38
N ALA A 164 -16.23 -9.15 8.67
CA ALA A 164 -16.50 -10.16 7.66
C ALA A 164 -17.74 -9.81 6.82
N SER A 165 -17.63 -10.05 5.53
CA SER A 165 -18.70 -10.15 4.53
C SER A 165 -18.69 -11.57 3.94
N GLU A 166 -19.56 -11.85 2.97
CA GLU A 166 -19.65 -13.19 2.34
C GLU A 166 -18.33 -13.61 1.68
N ASP A 167 -17.75 -12.74 0.84
CA ASP A 167 -16.55 -13.06 0.04
C ASP A 167 -15.31 -12.21 0.38
N PHE A 168 -15.39 -11.36 1.41
CA PHE A 168 -14.31 -10.41 1.73
C PHE A 168 -14.41 -9.89 3.16
N PHE A 169 -13.36 -9.18 3.58
CA PHE A 169 -13.32 -8.39 4.80
C PHE A 169 -13.33 -6.90 4.46
N ARG A 170 -14.00 -6.10 5.29
CA ARG A 170 -14.05 -4.64 5.10
C ARG A 170 -13.96 -3.86 6.40
N VAL A 171 -13.57 -2.61 6.26
CA VAL A 171 -13.76 -1.54 7.25
C VAL A 171 -14.12 -0.28 6.49
N TYR A 172 -15.13 0.45 6.97
CA TYR A 172 -15.35 1.83 6.59
C TYR A 172 -14.60 2.73 7.56
N THR A 173 -13.93 3.76 7.06
CA THR A 173 -13.18 4.68 7.90
C THR A 173 -13.28 6.13 7.46
N LYS A 174 -13.37 7.03 8.43
CA LYS A 174 -13.20 8.48 8.21
C LYS A 174 -11.82 8.97 8.67
N SER A 175 -10.93 8.05 9.03
CA SER A 175 -9.58 8.38 9.47
C SER A 175 -8.81 8.99 8.30
N ASN A 176 -7.93 9.93 8.59
CA ASN A 176 -6.98 10.49 7.63
C ASN A 176 -5.55 9.98 7.90
N LYS A 177 -5.42 8.95 8.74
CA LYS A 177 -4.14 8.42 9.19
C LYS A 177 -3.62 7.35 8.23
N PHE A 178 -2.31 7.16 8.27
CA PHE A 178 -1.67 6.03 7.61
C PHE A 178 -1.85 4.77 8.45
N LEU A 179 -2.43 3.73 7.85
CA LEU A 179 -2.76 2.48 8.53
C LEU A 179 -1.73 1.41 8.21
N LYS A 180 -1.39 0.61 9.22
CA LYS A 180 -0.66 -0.64 9.06
C LYS A 180 -1.61 -1.80 9.34
N ILE A 181 -1.70 -2.72 8.39
CA ILE A 181 -2.65 -3.83 8.40
C ILE A 181 -1.87 -5.14 8.37
N LYS A 182 -2.19 -6.07 9.28
CA LYS A 182 -1.71 -7.46 9.23
C LYS A 182 -2.77 -8.35 8.60
N VAL A 183 -2.34 -9.18 7.67
CA VAL A 183 -3.17 -10.19 7.01
C VAL A 183 -2.48 -11.53 7.16
N ASP A 184 -3.21 -12.56 7.57
CA ASP A 184 -2.66 -13.91 7.65
C ASP A 184 -2.03 -14.32 6.30
N ASN A 185 -0.82 -14.88 6.37
CA ASN A 185 -0.16 -15.44 5.22
C ASN A 185 -0.25 -16.97 5.26
N PRO A 186 -0.72 -17.65 4.18
CA PRO A 186 -0.61 -19.09 4.12
C PRO A 186 0.87 -19.51 4.06
N GLY A 187 1.17 -20.78 4.37
CA GLY A 187 2.52 -21.33 4.21
C GLY A 187 3.41 -21.19 5.44
N SER A 188 4.70 -20.88 5.22
CA SER A 188 5.73 -20.89 6.28
C SER A 188 6.03 -19.52 6.91
N TYR A 189 5.30 -18.48 6.50
CA TYR A 189 5.49 -17.10 6.93
C TYR A 189 4.36 -16.68 7.88
N ASP A 190 4.64 -15.73 8.77
CA ASP A 190 3.72 -15.41 9.87
C ASP A 190 2.50 -14.61 9.37
N TYR A 191 2.74 -13.51 8.65
CA TYR A 191 1.70 -12.62 8.11
C TYR A 191 2.27 -11.73 7.01
N LEU A 192 1.37 -11.15 6.22
CA LEU A 192 1.67 -10.04 5.32
C LEU A 192 1.40 -8.72 6.05
N THR A 193 2.31 -7.76 5.88
CA THR A 193 2.10 -6.38 6.31
C THR A 193 1.69 -5.55 5.11
N LEU A 194 0.54 -4.88 5.20
CA LEU A 194 0.01 -3.97 4.19
C LEU A 194 -0.12 -2.57 4.78
N PHE A 195 -0.02 -1.56 3.93
CA PHE A 195 -0.17 -0.18 4.32
C PHE A 195 -1.25 0.51 3.49
N GLN A 196 -1.98 1.46 4.10
CA GLN A 196 -3.06 2.18 3.43
C GLN A 196 -3.21 3.59 4.01
N ASN A 197 -3.26 4.61 3.15
CA ASN A 197 -3.74 5.93 3.56
C ASN A 197 -5.27 5.88 3.70
N ALA A 198 -5.79 6.00 4.92
CA ALA A 198 -7.22 5.89 5.22
C ALA A 198 -8.07 6.98 4.56
N SER A 199 -7.46 8.05 4.06
CA SER A 199 -8.13 9.12 3.30
C SER A 199 -8.58 8.68 1.90
N ASN A 200 -8.19 7.48 1.46
CA ASN A 200 -8.59 6.90 0.19
C ASN A 200 -9.12 5.48 0.40
N SER A 201 -10.14 5.11 -0.38
CA SER A 201 -10.58 3.72 -0.47
C SER A 201 -9.48 2.82 -1.02
N GLY A 202 -9.34 1.62 -0.45
CA GLY A 202 -8.28 0.66 -0.76
C GLY A 202 -8.82 -0.75 -0.98
N TYR A 203 -8.25 -1.47 -1.94
CA TYR A 203 -8.70 -2.81 -2.33
C TYR A 203 -7.51 -3.75 -2.48
N PHE A 204 -7.35 -4.67 -1.55
CA PHE A 204 -6.31 -5.70 -1.61
C PHE A 204 -6.91 -7.04 -2.02
N ARG A 205 -6.27 -7.71 -2.98
CA ARG A 205 -6.68 -9.05 -3.44
C ARG A 205 -5.52 -10.02 -3.33
N LEU A 206 -5.67 -11.06 -2.51
CA LEU A 206 -4.64 -12.06 -2.28
C LEU A 206 -4.97 -13.32 -3.08
N PHE A 207 -3.98 -13.83 -3.82
CA PHE A 207 -4.11 -15.05 -4.63
C PHE A 207 -3.09 -16.11 -4.20
N TRP A 208 -3.58 -17.26 -3.75
CA TRP A 208 -2.76 -18.42 -3.39
C TRP A 208 -3.40 -19.75 -3.82
N PRO A 209 -2.61 -20.72 -4.32
CA PRO A 209 -1.27 -20.50 -4.90
C PRO A 209 -1.34 -19.64 -6.17
N GLU A 210 -0.18 -19.26 -6.70
CA GLU A 210 -0.06 -18.42 -7.91
C GLU A 210 -1.07 -18.83 -8.99
N SER A 211 -1.81 -17.84 -9.47
CA SER A 211 -2.86 -17.97 -10.48
C SER A 211 -2.50 -17.07 -11.66
N ASP A 212 -2.68 -17.58 -12.88
CA ASP A 212 -2.52 -16.78 -14.11
C ASP A 212 -3.58 -15.66 -14.23
N TYR A 213 -4.65 -15.74 -13.45
CA TYR A 213 -5.64 -14.66 -13.32
C TYR A 213 -5.23 -13.70 -12.22
N PHE A 214 -4.87 -12.49 -12.60
CA PHE A 214 -4.57 -11.39 -11.70
C PHE A 214 -5.26 -10.10 -12.16
N PHE A 215 -5.42 -9.18 -11.21
CA PHE A 215 -5.94 -7.85 -11.45
C PHE A 215 -4.93 -6.85 -10.93
N ASP A 216 -5.02 -5.62 -11.41
CA ASP A 216 -4.23 -4.53 -10.82
C ASP A 216 -4.42 -4.47 -9.29
N GLY A 217 -3.30 -4.31 -8.58
CA GLY A 217 -3.21 -4.33 -7.11
C GLY A 217 -3.30 -5.71 -6.44
N SER A 218 -3.14 -6.81 -7.18
CA SER A 218 -3.14 -8.15 -6.57
C SER A 218 -1.80 -8.55 -5.94
N ILE A 219 -1.89 -9.18 -4.77
CA ILE A 219 -0.78 -9.84 -4.07
C ILE A 219 -0.81 -11.31 -4.44
N ARG A 220 0.17 -11.75 -5.21
CA ARG A 220 0.34 -13.15 -5.64
C ARG A 220 1.26 -13.86 -4.66
N LEU A 221 0.88 -15.06 -4.23
CA LEU A 221 1.64 -15.88 -3.30
C LEU A 221 2.07 -17.19 -3.98
N ALA A 222 3.35 -17.54 -3.83
CA ALA A 222 3.90 -18.81 -4.27
C ALA A 222 3.30 -19.98 -3.47
N ASN A 223 3.56 -21.21 -3.90
CA ASN A 223 3.06 -22.42 -3.25
C ASN A 223 3.42 -22.51 -1.75
N ASP A 224 4.57 -21.97 -1.35
CA ASP A 224 5.05 -21.94 0.03
C ASP A 224 4.55 -20.74 0.84
N GLY A 225 3.69 -19.90 0.25
CA GLY A 225 3.17 -18.68 0.87
C GLY A 225 4.05 -17.45 0.69
N PHE A 226 5.20 -17.57 0.02
CA PHE A 226 6.06 -16.42 -0.20
C PHE A 226 5.39 -15.43 -1.17
N PRO A 227 5.37 -14.12 -0.88
CA PRO A 227 4.82 -13.15 -1.81
C PRO A 227 5.69 -13.01 -3.06
N LEU A 228 5.09 -13.22 -4.22
CA LEU A 228 5.68 -12.94 -5.52
C LEU A 228 5.51 -11.48 -5.90
N THR A 229 4.45 -10.84 -5.42
CA THR A 229 4.18 -9.41 -5.59
C THR A 229 3.80 -8.78 -4.25
N LEU A 230 4.23 -7.53 -4.03
CA LEU A 230 3.80 -6.72 -2.89
C LEU A 230 3.49 -5.29 -3.35
N PRO A 231 2.48 -4.63 -2.75
CA PRO A 231 2.19 -3.25 -3.07
C PRO A 231 3.26 -2.32 -2.51
N LEU A 232 3.64 -1.31 -3.29
CA LEU A 232 4.36 -0.15 -2.77
C LEU A 232 3.34 0.91 -2.39
N THR A 233 3.30 1.30 -1.12
CA THR A 233 2.32 2.29 -0.66
C THR A 233 2.97 3.67 -0.58
N PRO A 234 2.53 4.66 -1.39
CA PRO A 234 3.01 6.02 -1.29
C PRO A 234 2.63 6.62 0.07
N ILE A 235 3.60 7.23 0.75
CA ILE A 235 3.37 8.07 1.93
C ILE A 235 3.07 9.49 1.48
N ALA A 236 3.97 10.03 0.67
CA ALA A 236 3.96 11.41 0.24
C ALA A 236 4.70 11.58 -1.08
N ASN A 237 4.25 12.57 -1.86
CA ASN A 237 5.11 13.16 -2.87
C ASN A 237 6.15 14.04 -2.15
N LEU A 238 7.40 13.94 -2.59
CA LEU A 238 8.47 14.79 -2.09
C LEU A 238 8.47 16.12 -2.84
N ASP A 239 9.02 17.16 -2.20
CA ASP A 239 9.22 18.45 -2.85
C ASP A 239 10.22 18.33 -4.00
N ASN A 240 10.12 19.22 -5.00
CA ASN A 240 11.05 19.24 -6.15
C ASN A 240 12.53 19.36 -5.76
N SER A 241 12.83 19.80 -4.53
CA SER A 241 14.19 19.76 -4.01
C SER A 241 14.75 18.35 -3.84
N GLN A 242 13.92 17.32 -4.00
CA GLN A 242 14.23 15.88 -3.91
C GLN A 242 13.90 15.16 -5.24
N ASP A 243 13.93 15.88 -6.38
CA ASP A 243 13.60 15.32 -7.70
C ASP A 243 14.46 14.10 -8.08
N GLU A 244 15.69 14.01 -7.56
CA GLU A 244 16.68 12.96 -7.87
C GLU A 244 17.06 12.19 -6.60
N THR A 245 16.10 11.88 -5.72
CA THR A 245 16.36 11.20 -4.44
C THR A 245 16.86 9.75 -4.61
N SER A 246 18.16 9.54 -4.43
CA SER A 246 18.84 8.28 -4.74
C SER A 246 19.17 7.40 -3.53
N GLY A 247 19.36 7.99 -2.34
CA GLY A 247 19.77 7.26 -1.14
C GLY A 247 18.93 7.57 0.10
N LEU A 248 18.68 6.55 0.93
CA LEU A 248 17.98 6.67 2.22
C LEU A 248 18.79 6.09 3.38
N ALA A 249 18.68 6.72 4.55
CA ALA A 249 19.24 6.22 5.81
C ALA A 249 18.29 6.52 6.97
N GLN A 250 18.27 5.68 8.00
CA GLN A 250 17.43 5.88 9.18
C GLN A 250 18.22 5.69 10.46
N PHE A 251 18.24 6.72 11.31
CA PHE A 251 18.97 6.71 12.57
C PHE A 251 18.17 7.40 13.67
N ASP A 252 18.04 6.75 14.82
CA ASP A 252 17.31 7.26 15.99
C ASP A 252 15.88 7.75 15.65
N GLY A 253 15.18 7.00 14.79
CA GLY A 253 13.82 7.32 14.34
C GLY A 253 13.73 8.42 13.29
N ARG A 254 14.84 9.04 12.88
CA ARG A 254 14.90 10.12 11.87
C ARG A 254 15.26 9.54 10.51
N LEU A 255 14.61 10.01 9.46
CA LEU A 255 14.83 9.60 8.08
C LEU A 255 15.70 10.65 7.37
N PHE A 256 16.72 10.18 6.65
CA PHE A 256 17.64 11.02 5.89
C PHE A 256 17.67 10.57 4.43
N ALA A 257 17.81 11.54 3.53
CA ALA A 257 17.91 11.34 2.09
C ALA A 257 19.07 12.14 1.49
N ILE A 258 19.50 11.73 0.31
CA ILE A 258 20.39 12.48 -0.59
C ILE A 258 19.80 12.49 -2.00
N ASN A 259 20.22 13.45 -2.81
CA ASN A 259 19.97 13.41 -4.24
C ASN A 259 21.21 12.95 -5.02
N ASP A 260 20.98 12.45 -6.22
CA ASP A 260 21.99 12.02 -7.19
C ASP A 260 22.89 13.16 -7.70
N GLY A 261 23.80 12.85 -8.63
CA GLY A 261 24.82 13.71 -9.22
C GLY A 261 24.36 15.12 -9.60
N ASP A 262 25.31 16.05 -9.63
CA ASP A 262 25.11 17.47 -9.98
C ASP A 262 24.15 18.27 -9.07
N ASN A 263 23.59 17.65 -8.02
CA ASN A 263 22.87 18.33 -6.95
C ASN A 263 23.79 18.98 -5.91
N PRO A 264 23.24 19.83 -5.01
CA PRO A 264 23.99 20.26 -3.83
C PRO A 264 24.50 19.08 -3.00
N ASN A 265 25.71 19.23 -2.45
CA ASN A 265 26.36 18.29 -1.52
C ASN A 265 25.70 18.31 -0.13
N ARG A 266 24.43 17.95 -0.07
CA ARG A 266 23.57 18.05 1.12
C ARG A 266 22.92 16.72 1.45
N ILE A 267 22.84 16.45 2.75
CA ILE A 267 21.96 15.44 3.33
C ILE A 267 20.68 16.16 3.75
N TYR A 268 19.53 15.58 3.45
CA TYR A 268 18.22 16.10 3.80
C TYR A 268 17.61 15.23 4.89
N GLU A 269 17.04 15.85 5.90
CA GLU A 269 16.24 15.12 6.89
C GLU A 269 14.78 15.26 6.54
N LEU A 270 14.09 14.12 6.44
CA LEU A 270 12.70 14.05 6.02
C LEU A 270 11.80 13.74 7.21
N ASP A 271 10.61 14.33 7.24
CA ASP A 271 9.51 13.84 8.06
C ASP A 271 8.99 12.54 7.45
N PRO A 272 9.05 11.39 8.14
CA PRO A 272 8.65 10.10 7.57
C PRO A 272 7.14 9.96 7.36
N SER A 273 6.32 10.88 7.87
CA SER A 273 4.85 10.86 7.72
C SER A 273 4.34 11.77 6.61
N SER A 274 5.04 12.89 6.35
CA SER A 274 4.66 13.87 5.34
C SER A 274 5.62 13.97 4.15
N GLY A 275 6.82 13.41 4.25
CA GLY A 275 7.89 13.57 3.26
C GLY A 275 8.53 14.97 3.25
N GLU A 276 8.15 15.86 4.17
CA GLU A 276 8.66 17.24 4.22
C GLU A 276 10.15 17.27 4.58
N VAL A 277 10.92 18.10 3.90
CA VAL A 277 12.32 18.38 4.25
C VAL A 277 12.35 19.24 5.52
N LEU A 278 12.68 18.64 6.66
CA LEU A 278 12.77 19.30 7.96
C LEU A 278 14.00 20.21 8.06
N ARG A 279 15.13 19.77 7.48
CA ARG A 279 16.37 20.55 7.38
C ARG A 279 17.31 19.94 6.35
N SER A 280 18.36 20.68 6.00
CA SER A 280 19.44 20.18 5.15
C SER A 280 20.81 20.45 5.78
N ILE A 281 21.75 19.52 5.57
CA ILE A 281 23.06 19.47 6.21
C ILE A 281 24.13 19.48 5.12
N LEU A 282 24.99 20.49 5.10
CA LEU A 282 26.04 20.65 4.10
C LEU A 282 27.27 19.79 4.43
N VAL A 283 27.76 18.99 3.49
CA VAL A 283 29.03 18.27 3.61
C VAL A 283 30.15 19.11 3.01
N SER A 284 30.74 20.00 3.81
CA SER A 284 31.56 21.15 3.38
C SER A 284 32.81 20.81 2.56
N ASN A 285 33.37 19.61 2.69
CA ASN A 285 34.58 19.14 2.00
C ASN A 285 34.31 18.01 0.98
N ALA A 286 33.06 17.84 0.60
CA ALA A 286 32.61 16.91 -0.43
C ALA A 286 32.06 17.66 -1.65
N SER A 287 32.14 17.01 -2.80
CA SER A 287 31.38 17.37 -4.00
C SER A 287 30.37 16.26 -4.27
N ASN A 288 29.19 16.62 -4.75
CA ASN A 288 28.27 15.65 -5.32
C ASN A 288 28.57 15.52 -6.81
N ARG A 289 29.47 14.58 -7.15
CA ARG A 289 29.79 14.28 -8.54
C ARG A 289 28.82 13.26 -9.13
N ASP A 290 28.50 12.21 -8.37
CA ASP A 290 27.51 11.19 -8.70
C ASP A 290 27.15 10.44 -7.40
N TRP A 291 26.31 11.05 -6.56
CA TRP A 291 25.92 10.52 -5.24
C TRP A 291 24.77 9.52 -5.34
N GLU A 292 25.08 8.25 -5.34
CA GLU A 292 24.10 7.22 -5.68
C GLU A 292 23.35 6.67 -4.45
N SER A 293 24.02 6.58 -3.29
CA SER A 293 23.48 5.74 -2.21
C SER A 293 23.96 6.13 -0.82
N LEU A 294 23.22 5.65 0.18
CA LEU A 294 23.57 5.75 1.60
C LEU A 294 23.73 4.36 2.24
N ALA A 295 24.74 4.24 3.09
CA ALA A 295 24.90 3.10 4.00
C ALA A 295 25.15 3.61 5.41
N GLN A 296 24.92 2.76 6.41
CA GLN A 296 25.08 3.18 7.81
C GLN A 296 25.63 2.08 8.70
N SER A 297 26.42 2.51 9.68
CA SER A 297 26.76 1.73 10.87
C SER A 297 26.04 2.32 12.07
N GLU A 298 26.23 1.70 13.24
CA GLU A 298 25.74 2.25 14.52
C GLU A 298 26.31 3.65 14.85
N THR A 299 27.43 4.05 14.24
CA THR A 299 28.16 5.27 14.63
C THR A 299 28.37 6.27 13.50
N HIS A 300 28.28 5.83 12.24
CA HIS A 300 28.57 6.64 11.06
C HIS A 300 27.54 6.43 9.96
N LEU A 301 27.25 7.51 9.23
CA LEU A 301 26.66 7.49 7.91
C LEU A 301 27.77 7.44 6.84
N PHE A 302 27.51 6.74 5.76
CA PHE A 302 28.35 6.68 4.57
C PHE A 302 27.56 7.18 3.35
N ILE A 303 28.20 7.99 2.51
CA ILE A 303 27.64 8.50 1.25
C ILE A 303 28.49 8.00 0.09
N GLY A 304 27.87 7.33 -0.88
CA GLY A 304 28.54 6.81 -2.06
C GLY A 304 28.62 7.84 -3.19
N ASP A 305 29.80 8.41 -3.45
CA ASP A 305 30.09 9.23 -4.63
C ASP A 305 30.85 8.37 -5.65
N PHE A 306 30.12 7.45 -6.26
CA PHE A 306 30.70 6.36 -7.04
C PHE A 306 29.93 5.99 -8.31
N GLY A 307 28.85 6.72 -8.61
CA GLY A 307 28.17 6.64 -9.90
C GLY A 307 29.17 6.85 -11.03
N ASN A 308 29.07 6.01 -12.04
CA ASN A 308 30.01 5.91 -13.14
C ASN A 308 29.32 5.41 -14.42
N ASN A 309 28.14 5.95 -14.72
CA ASN A 309 27.30 5.65 -15.88
C ASN A 309 28.06 5.46 -17.21
N GLN A 310 29.12 6.25 -17.43
CA GLN A 310 29.92 6.26 -18.67
C GLN A 310 31.25 5.48 -18.54
N GLY A 311 31.54 4.84 -17.42
CA GLY A 311 32.77 4.06 -17.21
C GLY A 311 34.05 4.87 -17.16
N ALA A 312 33.98 6.21 -17.07
CA ALA A 312 35.12 7.12 -17.23
C ALA A 312 35.68 7.71 -15.91
N ARG A 313 34.99 7.50 -14.77
CA ARG A 313 35.42 8.00 -13.45
C ARG A 313 36.72 7.33 -12.98
N LYS A 314 37.58 8.10 -12.29
CA LYS A 314 38.84 7.62 -11.67
C LYS A 314 38.98 7.98 -10.20
N ASP A 315 37.94 8.58 -9.64
CA ASP A 315 37.88 9.27 -8.37
C ASP A 315 36.64 8.83 -7.59
N LEU A 316 36.38 7.53 -7.60
CA LEU A 316 35.28 6.94 -6.84
C LEU A 316 35.58 7.10 -5.35
N THR A 317 34.62 7.62 -4.61
CA THR A 317 34.81 8.04 -3.22
C THR A 317 33.61 7.64 -2.38
N ILE A 318 33.85 7.23 -1.14
CA ILE A 318 32.82 7.10 -0.11
C ILE A 318 33.14 8.10 1.00
N TYR A 319 32.17 8.94 1.35
CA TYR A 319 32.28 9.89 2.44
C TYR A 319 31.80 9.26 3.74
N LYS A 320 32.58 9.33 4.82
CA LYS A 320 32.25 8.80 6.15
C LYS A 320 32.04 9.97 7.12
N ILE A 321 30.89 9.99 7.81
CA ILE A 321 30.50 11.07 8.71
C ILE A 321 29.93 10.48 10.01
N PRO A 322 30.38 10.90 11.20
CA PRO A 322 29.78 10.46 12.46
C PRO A 322 28.31 10.91 12.57
N TRP A 323 27.42 10.00 12.99
CA TRP A 323 26.01 10.33 13.21
C TRP A 323 25.83 11.49 14.19
N GLN A 324 26.66 11.55 15.22
CA GLN A 324 26.63 12.63 16.22
C GLN A 324 26.81 14.01 15.59
N GLU A 325 27.57 14.14 14.49
CA GLU A 325 27.73 15.42 13.79
C GLU A 325 26.47 15.76 12.98
N ILE A 326 25.95 14.79 12.22
CA ILE A 326 24.71 14.93 11.41
C ILE A 326 23.53 15.32 12.28
N LEU A 327 23.39 14.71 13.45
CA LEU A 327 22.26 14.98 14.34
C LEU A 327 22.29 16.40 14.93
N ASN A 328 23.48 16.99 15.13
CA ASN A 328 23.65 18.21 15.93
C ASN A 328 24.13 19.44 15.12
N GLN A 329 24.46 19.29 13.83
CA GLN A 329 25.05 20.35 13.02
C GLN A 329 24.34 20.50 11.66
N GLU A 330 24.38 21.70 11.09
CA GLU A 330 23.89 21.97 9.72
C GLU A 330 25.02 21.98 8.68
N THR A 331 26.27 21.85 9.13
CA THR A 331 27.44 21.73 8.26
C THR A 331 28.42 20.78 8.92
N VAL A 332 28.86 19.77 8.17
CA VAL A 332 29.77 18.72 8.64
C VAL A 332 30.94 18.59 7.67
N ALA A 333 31.99 17.91 8.11
CA ALA A 333 33.08 17.47 7.25
C ALA A 333 33.09 15.94 7.21
N ALA A 334 33.44 15.38 6.06
CA ALA A 334 33.54 13.94 5.87
C ALA A 334 34.99 13.48 5.78
N GLU A 335 35.28 12.31 6.33
CA GLU A 335 36.47 11.56 5.95
C GLU A 335 36.23 10.88 4.59
N LYS A 336 37.31 10.57 3.85
CA LYS A 336 37.22 10.00 2.51
C LYS A 336 37.80 8.60 2.45
N ILE A 337 37.07 7.71 1.79
CA ILE A 337 37.49 6.36 1.44
C ILE A 337 37.49 6.32 -0.10
N ASN A 338 38.67 6.50 -0.70
CA ASN A 338 38.80 6.46 -2.15
C ASN A 338 39.01 5.02 -2.60
N PHE A 339 38.48 4.66 -3.76
CA PHE A 339 38.73 3.35 -4.32
C PHE A 339 38.80 3.32 -5.84
N SER A 340 39.37 2.23 -6.35
CA SER A 340 39.37 1.90 -7.77
C SER A 340 39.09 0.42 -7.98
N TYR A 341 38.48 0.10 -9.12
CA TYR A 341 38.36 -1.28 -9.58
C TYR A 341 39.68 -1.73 -10.22
N PRO A 342 40.39 -2.72 -9.67
CA PRO A 342 41.69 -3.16 -10.23
C PRO A 342 41.61 -3.67 -11.68
N ASN A 343 40.43 -4.03 -12.17
CA ASN A 343 40.22 -4.51 -13.53
C ASN A 343 39.72 -3.45 -14.54
N GLN A 344 39.44 -2.22 -14.10
CA GLN A 344 39.02 -1.13 -14.98
C GLN A 344 40.25 -0.49 -15.63
N ASN A 345 40.61 -1.00 -16.79
CA ASN A 345 41.78 -0.51 -17.56
C ASN A 345 41.38 0.41 -18.71
N ASP A 346 40.11 0.40 -19.11
CA ASP A 346 39.53 1.30 -20.12
C ASP A 346 38.60 2.30 -19.43
N PHE A 347 38.77 3.58 -19.79
CA PHE A 347 37.99 4.71 -19.29
C PHE A 347 37.39 5.51 -20.47
N SER A 348 37.31 4.89 -21.64
CA SER A 348 36.59 5.43 -22.79
C SER A 348 35.10 5.47 -22.45
N PRO A 349 34.41 6.61 -22.68
CA PRO A 349 32.99 6.72 -22.37
C PRO A 349 32.14 5.64 -23.04
N GLY A 350 31.32 4.96 -22.25
CA GLY A 350 30.32 4.00 -22.72
C GLY A 350 29.45 3.49 -21.58
N GLU A 351 28.20 3.13 -21.89
CA GLU A 351 27.19 2.71 -20.89
C GLU A 351 27.23 1.20 -20.60
N THR A 352 28.11 0.48 -21.28
CA THR A 352 28.21 -0.99 -21.24
C THR A 352 29.53 -1.39 -20.59
N HIS A 353 29.55 -1.44 -19.26
CA HIS A 353 30.68 -1.90 -18.43
C HIS A 353 30.16 -2.38 -17.07
N ARG A 354 31.06 -2.89 -16.22
CA ARG A 354 30.74 -3.47 -14.89
C ARG A 354 31.34 -2.67 -13.74
N PHE A 355 31.59 -1.38 -13.97
CA PHE A 355 32.31 -0.50 -13.04
C PHE A 355 31.44 0.68 -12.60
N ASP A 356 30.13 0.48 -12.69
CA ASP A 356 29.11 1.43 -12.26
C ASP A 356 28.52 0.94 -10.95
N CYS A 357 28.89 1.57 -9.84
CA CYS A 357 28.38 1.22 -8.51
C CYS A 357 27.17 2.09 -8.24
N GLU A 358 26.05 1.50 -7.81
CA GLU A 358 24.87 2.29 -7.45
C GLU A 358 24.29 1.91 -6.09
N ALA A 359 24.66 0.76 -5.53
CA ALA A 359 24.22 0.38 -4.21
C ALA A 359 25.36 -0.11 -3.34
N PHE A 360 25.24 0.13 -2.02
CA PHE A 360 26.19 -0.41 -1.06
C PHE A 360 25.60 -0.52 0.34
N LEU A 361 26.22 -1.33 1.19
CA LEU A 361 25.87 -1.46 2.60
C LEU A 361 27.12 -1.59 3.48
N PHE A 362 26.97 -1.32 4.77
CA PHE A 362 28.00 -1.54 5.77
C PHE A 362 27.72 -2.83 6.54
N SER A 363 28.72 -3.69 6.68
CA SER A 363 28.64 -4.87 7.55
C SER A 363 30.02 -5.28 8.03
N GLU A 364 30.12 -5.65 9.31
CA GLU A 364 31.34 -6.22 9.91
C GLU A 364 32.64 -5.43 9.63
N GLY A 365 32.55 -4.08 9.60
CA GLY A 365 33.70 -3.20 9.36
C GLY A 365 34.12 -3.05 7.89
N LYS A 366 33.34 -3.63 6.96
CA LYS A 366 33.53 -3.52 5.51
C LYS A 366 32.36 -2.80 4.87
N LEU A 367 32.65 -2.20 3.72
CA LEU A 367 31.66 -1.71 2.78
C LEU A 367 31.51 -2.75 1.67
N HIS A 368 30.26 -3.13 1.40
CA HIS A 368 29.84 -4.09 0.40
C HIS A 368 29.16 -3.32 -0.73
N LEU A 369 29.76 -3.33 -1.92
CA LEU A 369 29.38 -2.51 -3.08
C LEU A 369 28.77 -3.39 -4.16
N PHE A 370 27.73 -2.91 -4.82
CA PHE A 370 26.96 -3.62 -5.83
C PHE A 370 26.87 -2.79 -7.11
N THR A 371 27.23 -3.41 -8.24
CA THR A 371 27.23 -2.74 -9.54
C THR A 371 25.90 -2.85 -10.28
N LYS A 372 25.57 -1.84 -11.08
CA LYS A 372 24.39 -1.80 -11.98
C LYS A 372 24.79 -2.23 -13.38
N ASN A 373 24.83 -3.54 -13.63
CA ASN A 373 25.30 -4.05 -14.91
C ASN A 373 24.19 -4.01 -15.98
N ARG A 374 24.13 -2.94 -16.77
CA ARG A 374 23.07 -2.69 -17.77
C ARG A 374 22.92 -3.74 -18.88
N GLU A 375 23.97 -4.51 -19.19
CA GLU A 375 23.93 -5.54 -20.25
C GLU A 375 23.41 -6.88 -19.74
N SER A 376 23.83 -7.29 -18.54
CA SER A 376 23.59 -8.63 -18.00
C SER A 376 22.50 -8.68 -16.93
N GLU A 377 22.13 -7.53 -16.34
CA GLU A 377 21.16 -7.44 -15.22
C GLU A 377 21.54 -8.31 -14.01
N ASP A 378 22.81 -8.68 -13.90
CA ASP A 378 23.44 -9.21 -12.70
C ASP A 378 24.13 -8.07 -11.92
N THR A 379 24.70 -8.37 -10.76
CA THR A 379 25.47 -7.39 -9.99
C THR A 379 26.78 -7.99 -9.50
N ASP A 380 27.89 -7.26 -9.66
CA ASP A 380 29.16 -7.62 -9.04
C ASP A 380 29.18 -7.11 -7.61
N HIS A 381 29.47 -8.02 -6.68
CA HIS A 381 29.62 -7.72 -5.26
C HIS A 381 31.10 -7.54 -4.93
N HIS A 382 31.45 -6.32 -4.57
CA HIS A 382 32.79 -5.91 -4.19
C HIS A 382 32.88 -5.57 -2.70
N VAL A 383 34.06 -5.74 -2.09
CA VAL A 383 34.30 -5.31 -0.71
C VAL A 383 35.54 -4.46 -0.56
N LEU A 384 35.51 -3.54 0.41
CA LEU A 384 36.68 -2.79 0.90
C LEU A 384 36.51 -2.40 2.39
N PRO A 385 37.60 -2.01 3.09
CA PRO A 385 37.50 -1.53 4.47
C PRO A 385 36.66 -0.24 4.59
N ALA A 386 35.95 -0.08 5.72
CA ALA A 386 35.17 1.13 6.03
C ALA A 386 35.99 2.25 6.71
N GLU A 387 37.32 2.17 6.64
CA GLU A 387 38.22 3.17 7.23
C GLU A 387 38.78 4.12 6.15
N PRO A 388 39.05 5.39 6.47
CA PRO A 388 39.61 6.35 5.51
C PRO A 388 40.93 5.85 4.90
N GLY A 389 41.05 5.96 3.58
CA GLY A 389 42.22 5.48 2.85
C GLY A 389 41.98 5.35 1.35
N ASP A 390 42.97 4.81 0.64
CA ASP A 390 42.91 4.50 -0.79
C ASP A 390 42.97 2.98 -0.98
N TYR A 391 41.96 2.40 -1.64
CA TYR A 391 41.81 0.96 -1.77
C TYR A 391 41.59 0.49 -3.20
N ASN A 392 42.01 -0.74 -3.49
CA ASN A 392 41.46 -1.50 -4.60
C ASN A 392 40.33 -2.37 -4.06
N THR A 393 39.21 -2.42 -4.77
CA THR A 393 38.10 -3.31 -4.40
C THR A 393 38.49 -4.78 -4.59
N GLU A 394 37.94 -5.65 -3.76
CA GLU A 394 37.99 -7.10 -3.93
C GLU A 394 36.64 -7.58 -4.50
N LEU A 395 36.62 -8.16 -5.70
CA LEU A 395 35.43 -8.83 -6.24
C LEU A 395 35.24 -10.16 -5.50
N VAL A 396 34.13 -10.33 -4.79
CA VAL A 396 33.89 -11.53 -3.98
C VAL A 396 32.88 -12.49 -4.61
N GLU A 397 31.90 -11.98 -5.36
CA GLU A 397 30.93 -12.79 -6.11
C GLU A 397 30.22 -11.94 -7.19
N THR A 398 29.49 -12.62 -8.07
CA THR A 398 28.56 -12.01 -9.03
C THR A 398 27.19 -12.65 -8.82
N LEU A 399 26.17 -11.84 -8.55
CA LEU A 399 24.83 -12.29 -8.19
C LEU A 399 23.87 -12.15 -9.38
N GLN A 400 23.22 -13.25 -9.76
CA GLN A 400 22.25 -13.31 -10.85
C GLN A 400 20.86 -12.82 -10.38
N VAL A 401 20.77 -11.54 -10.01
CA VAL A 401 19.55 -10.92 -9.47
C VAL A 401 18.47 -10.65 -10.52
N ASP A 402 18.86 -10.61 -11.81
CA ASP A 402 17.97 -10.38 -12.95
C ASP A 402 17.22 -9.04 -12.82
N MET A 403 17.95 -7.98 -12.43
CA MET A 403 17.49 -6.59 -12.33
C MET A 403 18.68 -5.62 -12.33
N LEU A 404 18.42 -4.35 -12.69
CA LEU A 404 19.36 -3.25 -12.49
C LEU A 404 19.29 -2.81 -11.03
N VAL A 405 20.35 -3.09 -10.26
CA VAL A 405 20.43 -2.74 -8.84
C VAL A 405 20.65 -1.24 -8.68
N THR A 406 19.90 -0.63 -7.77
CA THR A 406 19.90 0.80 -7.46
C THR A 406 20.03 1.09 -5.97
N GLY A 407 19.55 0.18 -5.11
CA GLY A 407 19.60 0.37 -3.67
C GLY A 407 20.01 -0.90 -2.93
N ALA A 408 20.59 -0.75 -1.75
CA ALA A 408 20.90 -1.84 -0.85
C ALA A 408 20.68 -1.43 0.60
N THR A 409 20.19 -2.36 1.42
CA THR A 409 20.07 -2.13 2.86
C THR A 409 20.26 -3.42 3.65
N ILE A 410 20.72 -3.29 4.88
CA ILE A 410 20.91 -4.39 5.83
C ILE A 410 20.19 -4.08 7.14
N HIS A 411 19.44 -5.04 7.65
CA HIS A 411 18.74 -4.87 8.90
C HIS A 411 19.74 -4.97 10.06
N PRO A 412 19.83 -3.94 10.93
CA PRO A 412 20.96 -3.79 11.85
C PRO A 412 21.07 -4.90 12.90
N THR A 413 19.97 -5.57 13.24
CA THR A 413 19.96 -6.57 14.32
C THR A 413 19.93 -8.02 13.88
N ASN A 414 19.35 -8.33 12.71
CA ASN A 414 19.18 -9.71 12.24
C ASN A 414 19.99 -10.00 10.96
N GLY A 415 20.65 -8.99 10.38
CA GLY A 415 21.57 -9.15 9.26
C GLY A 415 20.90 -9.41 7.91
N LYS A 416 19.57 -9.40 7.82
CA LYS A 416 18.84 -9.56 6.56
C LYS A 416 19.21 -8.46 5.58
N VAL A 417 19.36 -8.83 4.31
CA VAL A 417 19.80 -7.91 3.26
C VAL A 417 18.73 -7.80 2.18
N ILE A 418 18.51 -6.58 1.71
CA ILE A 418 17.70 -6.28 0.53
C ILE A 418 18.58 -5.61 -0.52
N LEU A 419 18.47 -6.05 -1.76
CA LEU A 419 18.79 -5.20 -2.91
C LEU A 419 17.48 -4.75 -3.56
N LEU A 420 17.41 -3.47 -3.89
CA LEU A 420 16.36 -2.83 -4.66
C LEU A 420 16.86 -2.63 -6.08
N GLY A 421 15.98 -2.79 -7.06
CA GLY A 421 16.30 -2.54 -8.44
C GLY A 421 15.08 -2.60 -9.33
N TYR A 422 15.30 -2.46 -10.64
CA TYR A 422 14.23 -2.54 -11.62
C TYR A 422 14.69 -3.24 -12.91
N LYS A 423 13.73 -3.71 -13.70
CA LYS A 423 13.94 -4.11 -15.10
C LYS A 423 13.24 -3.13 -16.02
N LEU A 424 13.77 -2.90 -17.22
CA LEU A 424 13.07 -2.09 -18.21
C LEU A 424 11.77 -2.82 -18.65
N PRO A 425 10.62 -2.11 -18.75
CA PRO A 425 10.44 -0.66 -18.63
C PRO A 425 10.04 -0.18 -17.21
N LEU A 426 10.97 -0.20 -16.25
CA LEU A 426 10.86 0.28 -14.87
C LEU A 426 10.00 -0.58 -13.92
N GLN A 427 9.91 -1.88 -14.16
CA GLN A 427 9.29 -2.81 -13.20
C GLN A 427 10.23 -2.98 -12.00
N GLY A 428 9.81 -2.54 -10.82
CA GLY A 428 10.59 -2.62 -9.58
C GLY A 428 10.60 -4.03 -8.98
N PHE A 429 11.71 -4.36 -8.30
CA PHE A 429 11.91 -5.61 -7.58
C PHE A 429 12.72 -5.39 -6.30
N VAL A 430 12.47 -6.22 -5.30
CA VAL A 430 13.37 -6.42 -4.16
C VAL A 430 13.84 -7.86 -4.12
N THR A 431 15.10 -8.07 -3.75
CA THR A 431 15.64 -9.40 -3.38
C THR A 431 15.86 -9.49 -1.88
N LEU A 432 15.67 -10.67 -1.30
CA LEU A 432 15.68 -10.90 0.14
C LEU A 432 16.66 -12.03 0.48
N TRP A 433 17.68 -11.71 1.29
CA TRP A 433 18.55 -12.69 1.94
C TRP A 433 18.33 -12.70 3.44
N ASP A 434 18.35 -13.89 4.05
CA ASP A 434 18.31 -14.07 5.51
C ASP A 434 19.57 -13.55 6.22
N GLY A 435 20.62 -13.28 5.45
CA GLY A 435 21.83 -12.61 5.88
C GLY A 435 23.06 -13.07 5.11
N MET A 436 24.20 -12.44 5.40
CA MET A 436 25.48 -12.81 4.79
C MET A 436 26.12 -14.00 5.50
N GLN A 437 26.73 -14.89 4.72
CA GLN A 437 27.57 -15.99 5.23
C GLN A 437 29.02 -15.73 4.85
N THR A 438 29.89 -15.56 5.85
CA THR A 438 31.33 -15.26 5.64
C THR A 438 31.57 -14.04 4.74
N GLY A 439 30.68 -13.04 4.80
CA GLY A 439 30.74 -11.83 3.97
C GLY A 439 30.19 -11.96 2.55
N LEU A 440 29.59 -13.11 2.20
CA LEU A 440 28.93 -13.35 0.91
C LEU A 440 27.41 -13.40 1.08
N LEU A 441 26.67 -12.97 0.07
CA LEU A 441 25.22 -13.12 -0.02
C LEU A 441 24.84 -14.49 -0.61
N GLY A 442 25.53 -14.93 -1.66
CA GLY A 442 25.24 -16.18 -2.36
C GLY A 442 23.90 -16.19 -3.12
N GLU A 443 23.60 -17.32 -3.74
CA GLU A 443 22.45 -17.47 -4.66
C GLU A 443 21.11 -17.78 -3.98
N ASN A 444 21.11 -18.01 -2.66
CA ASN A 444 19.89 -18.38 -1.92
C ASN A 444 19.12 -17.14 -1.45
N PHE A 445 18.50 -16.44 -2.41
CA PHE A 445 17.58 -15.34 -2.14
C PHE A 445 16.20 -15.60 -2.72
N ARG A 446 15.25 -14.79 -2.29
CA ARG A 446 13.92 -14.71 -2.90
C ARG A 446 13.75 -13.33 -3.54
N ARG A 447 12.99 -13.24 -4.63
CA ARG A 447 12.69 -11.99 -5.32
C ARG A 447 11.20 -11.70 -5.27
N ILE A 448 10.85 -10.46 -4.99
CA ILE A 448 9.48 -9.95 -4.98
C ILE A 448 9.39 -8.84 -6.02
N GLN A 449 8.35 -8.87 -6.84
CA GLN A 449 8.02 -7.76 -7.73
C GLN A 449 7.25 -6.68 -6.95
N ILE A 450 7.65 -5.43 -7.13
CA ILE A 450 7.00 -4.27 -6.53
C ILE A 450 5.89 -3.80 -7.46
N ASP A 451 4.64 -3.89 -7.01
CA ASP A 451 3.43 -3.63 -7.81
C ASP A 451 3.35 -4.47 -9.11
N GLU A 452 2.18 -4.51 -9.73
CA GLU A 452 2.01 -5.19 -11.03
C GLU A 452 2.42 -4.27 -12.21
N PHE A 453 2.53 -2.96 -11.97
CA PHE A 453 2.90 -1.98 -12.98
C PHE A 453 3.98 -1.03 -12.44
N PRO A 454 4.87 -0.52 -13.32
CA PRO A 454 5.85 0.50 -12.95
C PRO A 454 5.21 1.74 -12.32
N MET A 455 5.62 2.07 -11.09
CA MET A 455 5.14 3.24 -10.33
C MET A 455 6.17 4.37 -10.23
N GLY A 456 7.37 4.20 -10.78
CA GLY A 456 8.45 5.19 -10.74
C GLY A 456 9.81 4.54 -10.94
N LEU A 457 10.86 5.36 -10.82
CA LEU A 457 12.24 4.90 -10.78
C LEU A 457 12.65 4.76 -9.30
N THR A 458 12.61 3.53 -8.77
CA THR A 458 12.93 3.26 -7.36
C THR A 458 14.43 3.19 -7.15
N GLU A 459 14.97 4.01 -6.25
CA GLU A 459 16.41 4.16 -6.03
C GLU A 459 16.78 3.86 -4.56
N GLY A 460 16.46 4.79 -3.66
CA GLY A 460 16.84 4.68 -2.25
C GLY A 460 16.01 3.68 -1.47
N ILE A 461 16.64 2.91 -0.57
CA ILE A 461 15.97 1.97 0.33
C ILE A 461 16.62 1.94 1.72
N VAL A 462 15.80 1.88 2.77
CA VAL A 462 16.29 1.63 4.13
C VAL A 462 15.28 0.87 4.97
N PHE A 463 15.75 -0.07 5.79
CA PHE A 463 14.93 -0.77 6.76
C PHE A 463 14.32 0.18 7.81
N THR A 464 13.06 -0.05 8.13
CA THR A 464 12.43 0.45 9.34
C THR A 464 12.77 -0.44 10.55
N PRO A 465 12.68 0.06 11.79
CA PRO A 465 13.00 -0.73 12.98
C PRO A 465 12.13 -1.98 13.18
N ASP A 466 10.92 -2.00 12.61
CA ASP A 466 9.98 -3.11 12.67
C ASP A 466 10.14 -4.11 11.51
N GLY A 467 11.10 -3.91 10.61
CA GLY A 467 11.44 -4.86 9.55
C GLY A 467 10.69 -4.65 8.22
N ASN A 468 10.05 -3.50 8.04
CA ASN A 468 9.56 -3.01 6.75
C ASN A 468 10.68 -2.17 6.07
N SER A 469 10.40 -1.58 4.91
CA SER A 469 11.39 -0.70 4.25
C SER A 469 10.76 0.55 3.68
N TRP A 470 11.40 1.70 3.94
CA TRP A 470 11.19 2.92 3.18
C TRP A 470 11.86 2.78 1.82
N ILE A 471 11.19 3.25 0.78
CA ILE A 471 11.72 3.34 -0.59
C ILE A 471 11.48 4.76 -1.09
N SER A 472 12.49 5.38 -1.69
CA SER A 472 12.35 6.62 -2.44
C SER A 472 12.35 6.35 -3.94
N SER A 473 11.59 7.15 -4.67
CA SER A 473 11.57 7.15 -6.12
C SER A 473 11.85 8.54 -6.66
N GLU A 474 12.60 8.61 -7.75
CA GLU A 474 12.88 9.86 -8.44
C GLU A 474 11.71 10.37 -9.26
N ARG A 475 11.81 11.64 -9.65
CA ARG A 475 10.95 12.25 -10.65
C ARG A 475 11.17 11.60 -12.01
N VAL A 476 10.12 11.04 -12.58
CA VAL A 476 10.17 10.50 -13.95
C VAL A 476 9.33 11.37 -14.89
N SER A 477 9.96 11.93 -15.92
CA SER A 477 9.28 12.65 -17.00
C SER A 477 9.43 11.91 -18.33
N LEU A 478 8.35 11.27 -18.78
CA LEU A 478 8.30 10.58 -20.07
C LEU A 478 7.60 11.46 -21.10
N ALA A 479 8.40 12.12 -21.95
CA ALA A 479 7.97 12.83 -23.16
C ALA A 479 6.82 13.85 -22.96
N ASN A 480 6.71 14.47 -21.78
CA ASN A 480 5.63 15.37 -21.37
C ASN A 480 4.21 14.74 -21.39
N VAL A 481 4.12 13.40 -21.35
CA VAL A 481 2.83 12.67 -21.32
C VAL A 481 2.57 12.10 -19.93
N VAL A 482 3.61 11.63 -19.25
CA VAL A 482 3.56 11.11 -17.88
C VAL A 482 4.62 11.82 -17.07
N GLU A 483 4.20 12.42 -15.96
CA GLU A 483 5.07 13.02 -14.96
C GLU A 483 4.77 12.34 -13.63
N LEU A 484 5.72 11.53 -13.16
CA LEU A 484 5.69 10.95 -11.82
C LEU A 484 6.53 11.87 -10.93
N GLN A 485 5.93 12.36 -9.86
CA GLN A 485 6.64 13.15 -8.85
C GLN A 485 7.59 12.24 -8.07
N PRO A 486 8.68 12.80 -7.49
CA PRO A 486 9.48 12.03 -6.55
C PRO A 486 8.60 11.65 -5.35
N GLN A 487 8.81 10.45 -4.79
CA GLN A 487 7.93 9.91 -3.76
C GLN A 487 8.72 9.20 -2.66
N LEU A 488 8.24 9.35 -1.43
CA LEU A 488 8.58 8.46 -0.33
C LEU A 488 7.44 7.45 -0.17
N SER A 489 7.81 6.17 -0.16
CA SER A 489 6.90 5.04 -0.10
C SER A 489 7.36 4.01 0.91
N ILE A 490 6.47 3.08 1.27
CA ILE A 490 6.78 1.96 2.16
C ILE A 490 6.31 0.63 1.57
N ILE A 491 7.13 -0.40 1.76
CA ILE A 491 6.80 -1.78 1.43
C ILE A 491 6.77 -2.63 2.71
N GLY A 492 5.74 -3.45 2.86
CA GLY A 492 5.54 -4.29 4.04
C GLY A 492 6.27 -5.62 3.94
N LEU A 493 7.32 -5.77 4.75
CA LEU A 493 8.18 -6.96 4.76
C LEU A 493 8.23 -7.64 6.14
N GLU A 494 7.75 -6.94 7.18
CA GLU A 494 7.56 -7.51 8.51
C GLU A 494 6.56 -8.68 8.44
N GLY A 495 7.00 -9.88 8.86
CA GLY A 495 6.21 -11.12 8.86
C GLY A 495 6.51 -12.07 7.69
N ILE A 496 7.15 -11.57 6.62
CA ILE A 496 7.71 -12.38 5.54
C ILE A 496 9.19 -12.69 5.81
N PHE A 497 9.85 -11.76 6.49
CA PHE A 497 11.20 -11.92 7.00
C PHE A 497 11.24 -12.77 8.26
#